data_AF-A0A9E2E407-F1
#
_entry.id   AF-A0A9E2E407-F1
#
_cell.length_a   1.000
_cell.length_b   1.000
_cell.length_c   1.000
_cell.angle_alpha   90.00
_cell.angle_beta   90.00
_cell.angle_gamma   90.00
#
_symmetry.space_group_name_H-M   'P 1'
#
loop_
_entity.id
_entity.type
_entity.pdbx_description
1 polymer ?
#
loop_
_entity_poly.entity_id
_entity_poly.type
_entity_poly.pdbx_seq_one_letter_code
_entity_poly.pdbx_strand_id
1 'polypeptide(L)'
;MEKRFQIGDREFVLDQTKAEEAYAAKRIINGRQTMTFNLLPLKYQWAYELYRNMKANHWEPEDIPMAKDIEQWRGNDLSDVERWIIRMGIGYFSAAEGIVGDNIQHVVRELVTAPELKLVLGRHAHEENIHADSLLYMISSLGINPHECEAMFEDVPTILRKNEFVSRVSRELRRDMDLTQLSEKQALARNIFVFGQCMEGTQFYGLFGMILSLYRQNKFPGIGQMFRYTLRDESNHIELLR
;
A
#
# COMPACT_ATOMS: atom_id res chain seq x y z
N MET A 1 16.10 -34.72 -17.04
CA MET A 1 15.92 -35.27 -18.40
C MET A 1 15.77 -34.10 -19.35
N GLU A 2 16.54 -34.04 -20.44
CA GLU A 2 16.44 -32.95 -21.43
C GLU A 2 15.34 -33.24 -22.45
N LYS A 3 14.50 -32.23 -22.73
CA LYS A 3 13.48 -32.30 -23.78
C LYS A 3 13.79 -31.26 -24.87
N ARG A 4 14.02 -31.72 -26.10
CA ARG A 4 14.29 -30.86 -27.27
C ARG A 4 12.99 -30.42 -27.92
N PHE A 5 12.95 -29.16 -28.33
CA PHE A 5 11.85 -28.55 -29.07
C PHE A 5 12.40 -27.93 -30.35
N GLN A 6 11.68 -28.11 -31.45
CA GLN A 6 12.01 -27.53 -32.75
C GLN A 6 10.81 -26.76 -33.30
N ILE A 7 11.04 -25.51 -33.69
CA ILE A 7 10.03 -24.65 -34.34
C ILE A 7 10.69 -24.03 -35.56
N GLY A 8 10.35 -24.56 -36.74
CA GLY A 8 11.07 -24.26 -37.99
C GLY A 8 12.56 -24.61 -37.87
N ASP A 9 13.41 -23.63 -38.13
CA ASP A 9 14.88 -23.79 -38.10
C ASP A 9 15.49 -23.54 -36.71
N ARG A 10 14.64 -23.28 -35.69
CA ARG A 10 15.10 -22.99 -34.32
C ARG A 10 14.94 -24.22 -33.45
N GLU A 11 15.99 -24.56 -32.71
CA GLU A 11 16.00 -25.62 -31.70
C GLU A 11 16.30 -25.04 -30.32
N PHE A 12 15.61 -25.53 -29.28
CA PHE A 12 15.93 -25.24 -27.89
C PHE A 12 15.67 -26.45 -27.00
N VAL A 13 16.39 -26.51 -25.87
CA VAL A 13 16.33 -27.62 -24.91
C VAL A 13 15.70 -27.12 -23.62
N LEU A 14 14.69 -27.84 -23.14
CA LEU A 14 14.23 -27.76 -21.76
C LEU A 14 15.05 -28.74 -20.91
N ASP A 15 15.91 -28.19 -20.08
CA ASP A 15 16.47 -28.92 -18.95
C ASP A 15 15.40 -29.00 -17.84
N GLN A 16 14.69 -30.12 -17.81
CA GLN A 16 13.58 -30.34 -16.87
C GLN A 16 14.06 -30.27 -15.41
N THR A 17 15.24 -30.83 -15.12
CA THR A 17 15.77 -30.90 -13.75
C THR A 17 16.10 -29.50 -13.25
N LYS A 18 16.79 -28.70 -14.06
CA LYS A 18 17.07 -27.30 -13.74
C LYS A 18 15.80 -26.46 -13.62
N ALA A 19 14.77 -26.73 -14.41
CA ALA A 19 13.48 -26.03 -14.32
C ALA A 19 12.73 -26.38 -13.02
N GLU A 20 12.75 -27.64 -12.61
CA GLU A 20 12.14 -28.10 -11.35
C GLU A 20 12.89 -27.57 -10.13
N GLU A 21 14.24 -27.59 -10.13
CA GLU A 21 15.08 -26.99 -9.10
C GLU A 21 14.83 -25.48 -8.98
N ALA A 22 14.74 -24.79 -10.12
CA ALA A 22 14.42 -23.37 -10.20
C ALA A 22 13.07 -23.04 -9.53
N TYR A 23 12.04 -23.82 -9.82
CA TYR A 23 10.72 -23.69 -9.20
C TYR A 23 10.77 -24.02 -7.71
N ALA A 24 11.42 -25.13 -7.36
CA ALA A 24 11.59 -25.57 -5.98
C ALA A 24 12.34 -24.53 -5.15
N ALA A 25 13.26 -23.76 -5.73
CA ALA A 25 14.05 -22.71 -5.07
C ALA A 25 13.31 -21.38 -4.86
N LYS A 26 12.09 -21.18 -5.41
CA LYS A 26 11.26 -20.03 -5.07
C LYS A 26 10.90 -20.06 -3.58
N ARG A 27 11.09 -18.94 -2.87
CA ARG A 27 10.76 -18.73 -1.44
C ARG A 27 10.25 -17.30 -1.25
N ILE A 28 9.65 -17.01 -0.10
CA ILE A 28 9.26 -15.64 0.28
C ILE A 28 10.54 -14.82 0.45
N ILE A 29 11.43 -15.21 1.36
CA ILE A 29 12.76 -14.63 1.58
C ILE A 29 13.85 -15.67 1.30
N ASN A 30 15.08 -15.22 1.00
CA ASN A 30 16.24 -16.08 0.68
C ASN A 30 15.97 -17.14 -0.41
N GLY A 31 15.07 -16.83 -1.34
CA GLY A 31 14.84 -17.65 -2.52
C GLY A 31 15.88 -17.44 -3.59
N ARG A 32 15.70 -18.14 -4.71
CA ARG A 32 16.53 -18.00 -5.90
C ARG A 32 16.61 -16.56 -6.37
N GLN A 33 17.84 -16.05 -6.53
CA GLN A 33 18.13 -14.79 -7.21
C GLN A 33 18.20 -14.99 -8.72
N THR A 34 17.65 -14.06 -9.49
CA THR A 34 17.65 -14.11 -10.96
C THR A 34 17.65 -12.70 -11.53
N MET A 35 18.36 -12.50 -12.65
CA MET A 35 18.42 -11.21 -13.36
C MET A 35 17.14 -10.89 -14.14
N THR A 36 16.23 -11.84 -14.26
CA THR A 36 15.02 -11.75 -15.08
C THR A 36 13.78 -11.89 -14.21
N PHE A 37 12.71 -11.16 -14.54
CA PHE A 37 11.42 -11.28 -13.86
C PHE A 37 10.67 -12.55 -14.29
N ASN A 38 11.09 -13.70 -13.76
CA ASN A 38 10.55 -15.01 -14.13
C ASN A 38 9.27 -15.35 -13.35
N LEU A 39 8.17 -14.69 -13.71
CA LEU A 39 6.88 -14.87 -13.03
C LEU A 39 6.44 -16.35 -13.02
N LEU A 40 6.60 -17.05 -14.14
CA LEU A 40 6.14 -18.43 -14.31
C LEU A 40 7.23 -19.47 -13.99
N PRO A 41 6.84 -20.68 -13.55
CA PRO A 41 5.51 -21.01 -13.01
C PRO A 41 5.29 -20.38 -11.62
N LEU A 42 4.03 -20.06 -11.30
CA LEU A 42 3.67 -19.49 -9.99
C LEU A 42 3.81 -20.55 -8.90
N LYS A 43 4.41 -20.18 -7.76
CA LYS A 43 4.48 -21.01 -6.54
C LYS A 43 3.53 -20.50 -5.45
N TYR A 44 3.36 -19.18 -5.38
CA TYR A 44 2.43 -18.54 -4.44
C TYR A 44 1.22 -18.03 -5.23
N GLN A 45 0.31 -18.94 -5.59
CA GLN A 45 -0.89 -18.62 -6.40
C GLN A 45 -1.75 -17.53 -5.75
N TRP A 46 -1.90 -17.58 -4.42
CA TRP A 46 -2.66 -16.60 -3.65
C TRP A 46 -2.16 -15.17 -3.88
N ALA A 47 -0.86 -14.96 -4.06
CA ALA A 47 -0.29 -13.63 -4.28
C ALA A 47 -0.70 -13.08 -5.65
N TYR A 48 -0.73 -13.96 -6.66
CA TYR A 48 -1.19 -13.59 -8.00
C TYR A 48 -2.71 -13.35 -8.05
N GLU A 49 -3.49 -14.14 -7.30
CA GLU A 49 -4.93 -13.94 -7.16
C GLU A 49 -5.24 -12.60 -6.49
N LEU A 50 -4.52 -12.26 -5.40
CA LEU A 50 -4.67 -10.98 -4.73
C LEU A 50 -4.27 -9.81 -5.65
N TYR A 51 -3.15 -9.93 -6.37
CA TYR A 51 -2.76 -8.96 -7.41
C TYR A 51 -3.86 -8.74 -8.45
N ARG A 52 -4.54 -9.81 -8.89
CA ARG A 52 -5.65 -9.69 -9.85
C ARG A 52 -6.84 -8.94 -9.25
N ASN A 53 -7.15 -9.19 -7.98
CA ASN A 53 -8.24 -8.50 -7.27
C ASN A 53 -7.92 -7.01 -7.11
N MET A 54 -6.73 -6.68 -6.61
CA MET A 54 -6.23 -5.31 -6.50
C MET A 54 -6.25 -4.58 -7.86
N LYS A 55 -5.72 -5.21 -8.91
CA LYS A 55 -5.76 -4.63 -10.27
C LYS A 55 -7.19 -4.39 -10.77
N ALA A 56 -8.15 -5.27 -10.45
CA ALA A 56 -9.54 -5.09 -10.86
C ALA A 56 -10.26 -3.95 -10.13
N ASN A 57 -9.68 -3.48 -9.01
CA ASN A 57 -10.20 -2.39 -8.20
C ASN A 57 -9.71 -1.00 -8.64
N HIS A 58 -8.90 -0.90 -9.69
CA HIS A 58 -8.33 0.36 -10.16
C HIS A 58 -9.36 1.50 -10.24
N TRP A 59 -8.97 2.68 -9.75
CA TRP A 59 -9.76 3.90 -9.74
C TRP A 59 -8.84 5.11 -9.89
N GLU A 60 -9.38 6.21 -10.41
CA GLU A 60 -8.69 7.50 -10.55
C GLU A 60 -9.42 8.55 -9.70
N PRO A 61 -8.72 9.39 -8.91
CA PRO A 61 -9.37 10.40 -8.09
C PRO A 61 -10.22 11.40 -8.87
N GLU A 62 -9.76 11.81 -10.05
CA GLU A 62 -10.42 12.82 -10.90
C GLU A 62 -11.75 12.36 -11.48
N ASP A 63 -12.01 11.05 -11.50
CA ASP A 63 -13.31 10.50 -11.91
C ASP A 63 -14.41 10.76 -10.85
N ILE A 64 -14.05 11.22 -9.65
CA ILE A 64 -14.98 11.41 -8.52
C ILE A 64 -15.35 12.90 -8.39
N PRO A 65 -16.63 13.26 -8.58
CA PRO A 65 -17.04 14.67 -8.59
C PRO A 65 -17.01 15.31 -7.20
N MET A 66 -16.32 16.45 -7.08
CA MET A 66 -16.14 17.18 -5.81
C MET A 66 -17.07 18.39 -5.60
N ALA A 67 -18.00 18.67 -6.54
CA ALA A 67 -18.79 19.91 -6.51
C ALA A 67 -19.59 20.12 -5.20
N LYS A 68 -20.22 19.06 -4.69
CA LYS A 68 -21.00 19.12 -3.45
C LYS A 68 -20.11 19.26 -2.21
N ASP A 69 -18.96 18.61 -2.19
CA ASP A 69 -17.96 18.70 -1.13
C ASP A 69 -17.42 20.14 -1.03
N ILE A 70 -17.16 20.77 -2.18
CA ILE A 70 -16.74 22.19 -2.27
C ILE A 70 -17.82 23.12 -1.74
N GLU A 71 -19.08 22.91 -2.15
CA GLU A 71 -20.23 23.68 -1.65
C GLU A 71 -20.34 23.58 -0.12
N GLN A 72 -20.33 22.36 0.41
CA GLN A 72 -20.44 22.11 1.85
C GLN A 72 -19.26 22.71 2.63
N TRP A 73 -18.04 22.60 2.11
CA TRP A 73 -16.85 23.16 2.75
C TRP A 73 -16.90 24.69 2.89
N ARG A 74 -17.40 25.38 1.86
CA ARG A 74 -17.57 26.84 1.82
C ARG A 74 -18.79 27.34 2.61
N GLY A 75 -19.76 26.47 2.86
CA GLY A 75 -20.95 26.78 3.64
C GLY A 75 -20.69 26.95 5.14
N ASN A 76 -21.76 27.26 5.88
CA ASN A 76 -21.72 27.49 7.33
C ASN A 76 -22.36 26.34 8.15
N ASP A 77 -22.77 25.26 7.50
CA ASP A 77 -23.53 24.15 8.13
C ASP A 77 -22.64 23.08 8.77
N LEU A 78 -21.32 23.28 8.74
CA LEU A 78 -20.33 22.38 9.32
C LEU A 78 -19.93 22.86 10.71
N SER A 79 -20.02 21.95 11.68
CA SER A 79 -19.44 22.19 13.01
C SER A 79 -17.90 22.14 12.96
N ASP A 80 -17.27 22.71 13.98
CA ASP A 80 -15.80 22.67 14.12
C ASP A 80 -15.26 21.25 14.18
N VAL A 81 -16.00 20.33 14.81
CA VAL A 81 -15.65 18.90 14.88
C VAL A 81 -15.67 18.26 13.51
N GLU A 82 -16.64 18.59 12.65
CA GLU A 82 -16.73 18.05 11.30
C GLU A 82 -15.62 18.60 10.41
N ARG A 83 -15.30 19.89 10.53
CA ARG A 83 -14.14 20.49 9.86
C ARG A 83 -12.83 19.86 10.33
N TRP A 84 -12.71 19.58 11.62
CA TRP A 84 -11.56 18.88 12.20
C TRP A 84 -11.44 17.46 11.65
N ILE A 85 -12.53 16.70 11.56
CA ILE A 85 -12.52 15.35 10.99
C ILE A 85 -12.01 15.37 9.54
N ILE A 86 -12.46 16.31 8.70
CA ILE A 86 -11.99 16.41 7.31
C ILE A 86 -10.52 16.84 7.23
N ARG A 87 -10.11 17.83 8.02
CA ARG A 87 -8.70 18.27 8.06
C ARG A 87 -7.77 17.18 8.56
N MET A 88 -8.18 16.43 9.59
CA MET A 88 -7.47 15.24 10.04
C MET A 88 -7.47 14.15 8.97
N GLY A 89 -8.63 13.90 8.35
CA GLY A 89 -8.82 12.99 7.23
C GLY A 89 -7.77 13.19 6.15
N ILE A 90 -7.77 14.37 5.57
CA ILE A 90 -6.93 14.72 4.43
C ILE A 90 -5.49 14.99 4.84
N GLY A 91 -5.29 15.71 5.95
CA GLY A 91 -3.98 16.06 6.47
C GLY A 91 -3.22 14.83 6.93
N TYR A 92 -3.71 14.11 7.95
CA TYR A 92 -3.00 12.96 8.52
C TYR A 92 -2.73 11.83 7.51
N PHE A 93 -3.65 11.58 6.56
CA PHE A 93 -3.38 10.58 5.53
C PHE A 93 -2.29 11.02 4.56
N SER A 94 -2.17 12.30 4.21
CA SER A 94 -1.23 12.76 3.16
C SER A 94 0.21 12.32 3.38
N ALA A 95 0.71 12.35 4.62
CA ALA A 95 2.04 11.82 4.94
C ALA A 95 2.02 10.31 5.25
N ALA A 96 0.91 9.79 5.78
CA ALA A 96 0.82 8.39 6.20
C ALA A 96 0.88 7.42 5.00
N GLU A 97 0.15 7.70 3.92
CA GLU A 97 0.17 6.86 2.70
C GLU A 97 1.58 6.80 2.09
N GLY A 98 2.27 7.95 2.05
CA GLY A 98 3.65 8.00 1.57
C GLY A 98 4.61 7.14 2.39
N ILE A 99 4.45 7.11 3.72
CA ILE A 99 5.26 6.27 4.61
C ILE A 99 5.02 4.78 4.34
N VAL A 100 3.76 4.37 4.12
CA VAL A 100 3.42 2.97 3.77
C VAL A 100 3.99 2.62 2.41
N GLY A 101 3.73 3.43 1.38
CA GLY A 101 4.21 3.21 0.02
C GLY A 101 5.73 3.07 -0.05
N ASP A 102 6.48 3.95 0.62
CA ASP A 102 7.94 3.88 0.69
C ASP A 102 8.41 2.62 1.42
N ASN A 103 7.76 2.22 2.51
CA ASN A 103 8.11 0.99 3.23
C ASN A 103 7.90 -0.25 2.35
N ILE A 104 6.74 -0.35 1.70
CA ILE A 104 6.43 -1.47 0.82
C ILE A 104 7.42 -1.53 -0.34
N GLN A 105 7.66 -0.41 -1.00
CA GLN A 105 8.51 -0.35 -2.19
C GLN A 105 9.99 -0.57 -1.87
N HIS A 106 10.51 0.06 -0.82
CA HIS A 106 11.95 0.13 -0.55
C HIS A 106 12.45 -0.83 0.54
N VAL A 107 11.54 -1.47 1.28
CA VAL A 107 11.89 -2.46 2.31
C VAL A 107 11.30 -3.82 1.96
N VAL A 108 9.98 -3.96 2.02
CA VAL A 108 9.32 -5.27 1.92
C VAL A 108 9.54 -5.90 0.54
N ARG A 109 9.28 -5.13 -0.52
CA ARG A 109 9.38 -5.61 -1.92
C ARG A 109 10.80 -5.99 -2.33
N GLU A 110 11.81 -5.28 -1.82
CA GLU A 110 13.21 -5.57 -2.13
C GLU A 110 13.70 -6.83 -1.43
N LEU A 111 13.21 -7.12 -0.23
CA LEU A 111 13.62 -8.25 0.59
C LEU A 111 12.88 -9.57 0.24
N VAL A 112 11.71 -9.51 -0.38
CA VAL A 112 11.07 -10.71 -0.93
C VAL A 112 11.75 -11.16 -2.23
N THR A 113 11.70 -12.46 -2.49
CA THR A 113 12.49 -13.09 -3.58
C THR A 113 11.62 -13.72 -4.67
N ALA A 114 10.44 -14.24 -4.34
CA ALA A 114 9.54 -14.77 -5.37
C ALA A 114 8.92 -13.65 -6.24
N PRO A 115 8.95 -13.77 -7.58
CA PRO A 115 8.52 -12.70 -8.48
C PRO A 115 7.01 -12.40 -8.37
N GLU A 116 6.18 -13.39 -8.11
CA GLU A 116 4.75 -13.17 -7.87
C GLU A 116 4.44 -12.33 -6.61
N LEU A 117 5.31 -12.36 -5.59
CA LEU A 117 5.21 -11.47 -4.43
C LEU A 117 5.64 -10.05 -4.79
N LYS A 118 6.73 -9.91 -5.55
CA LYS A 118 7.17 -8.60 -6.09
C LYS A 118 6.12 -7.96 -6.99
N LEU A 119 5.31 -8.78 -7.68
CA LEU A 119 4.22 -8.32 -8.53
C LEU A 119 3.08 -7.71 -7.69
N VAL A 120 2.59 -8.43 -6.68
CA VAL A 120 1.50 -7.93 -5.82
C VAL A 120 1.93 -6.74 -4.95
N LEU A 121 3.14 -6.77 -4.39
CA LEU A 121 3.68 -5.63 -3.62
C LEU A 121 3.93 -4.40 -4.49
N GLY A 122 4.27 -4.60 -5.77
CA GLY A 122 4.33 -3.49 -6.73
C GLY A 122 2.96 -2.88 -7.03
N ARG A 123 1.88 -3.67 -6.93
CA ARG A 123 0.51 -3.14 -7.02
C ARG A 123 0.10 -2.44 -5.73
N HIS A 124 0.41 -2.99 -4.56
CA HIS A 124 0.22 -2.33 -3.26
C HIS A 124 0.86 -0.93 -3.26
N ALA A 125 2.15 -0.82 -3.55
CA ALA A 125 2.83 0.47 -3.62
C ALA A 125 2.22 1.44 -4.67
N HIS A 126 1.59 0.92 -5.73
CA HIS A 126 0.89 1.75 -6.69
C HIS A 126 -0.48 2.23 -6.19
N GLU A 127 -1.20 1.40 -5.44
CA GLU A 127 -2.45 1.81 -4.77
C GLU A 127 -2.17 2.91 -3.74
N GLU A 128 -1.06 2.84 -2.99
CA GLU A 128 -0.63 3.96 -2.12
C GLU A 128 -0.36 5.27 -2.87
N ASN A 129 0.15 5.19 -4.11
CA ASN A 129 0.32 6.38 -4.94
C ASN A 129 -1.03 6.95 -5.36
N ILE A 130 -2.03 6.12 -5.68
CA ILE A 130 -3.40 6.56 -5.98
C ILE A 130 -4.02 7.20 -4.73
N HIS A 131 -3.77 6.64 -3.54
CA HIS A 131 -4.24 7.21 -2.28
C HIS A 131 -3.63 8.60 -2.05
N ALA A 132 -2.31 8.73 -2.20
CA ALA A 132 -1.60 10.01 -2.11
C ALA A 132 -2.13 11.04 -3.12
N ASP A 133 -2.37 10.63 -4.37
CA ASP A 133 -2.92 11.49 -5.42
C ASP A 133 -4.35 11.93 -5.10
N SER A 134 -5.17 11.05 -4.53
CA SER A 134 -6.53 11.39 -4.08
C SER A 134 -6.53 12.49 -3.02
N LEU A 135 -5.51 12.52 -2.16
CA LEU A 135 -5.34 13.55 -1.12
C LEU A 135 -4.95 14.89 -1.74
N LEU A 136 -4.06 14.89 -2.74
CA LEU A 136 -3.76 16.08 -3.52
C LEU A 136 -5.02 16.63 -4.20
N TYR A 137 -5.82 15.76 -4.82
CA TYR A 137 -7.07 16.13 -5.47
C TYR A 137 -8.08 16.74 -4.47
N MET A 138 -8.23 16.14 -3.28
CA MET A 138 -9.11 16.64 -2.22
C MET A 138 -8.65 18.00 -1.67
N ILE A 139 -7.36 18.16 -1.35
CA ILE A 139 -6.77 19.42 -0.85
C ILE A 139 -7.01 20.54 -1.87
N SER A 140 -6.68 20.27 -3.13
CA SER A 140 -6.79 21.23 -4.23
C SER A 140 -8.25 21.63 -4.46
N SER A 141 -9.17 20.67 -4.45
CA SER A 141 -10.60 20.92 -4.65
C SER A 141 -11.19 21.80 -3.55
N LEU A 142 -10.86 21.51 -2.28
CA LEU A 142 -11.37 22.27 -1.15
C LEU A 142 -10.65 23.61 -0.92
N GLY A 143 -9.50 23.83 -1.58
CA GLY A 143 -8.65 24.99 -1.35
C GLY A 143 -8.05 25.01 0.07
N ILE A 144 -7.75 23.83 0.62
CA ILE A 144 -7.05 23.70 1.90
C ILE A 144 -5.58 24.05 1.67
N ASN A 145 -4.99 24.83 2.59
CA ASN A 145 -3.56 25.11 2.53
C ASN A 145 -2.77 23.85 2.94
N PRO A 146 -1.94 23.27 2.06
CA PRO A 146 -1.18 22.06 2.40
C PRO A 146 -0.22 22.27 3.59
N HIS A 147 0.28 23.49 3.81
CA HIS A 147 1.14 23.79 4.96
C HIS A 147 0.38 23.73 6.29
N GLU A 148 -0.95 23.92 6.31
CA GLU A 148 -1.74 23.68 7.51
C GLU A 148 -1.81 22.20 7.84
N CYS A 149 -1.85 21.34 6.82
CA CYS A 149 -1.80 19.89 6.99
C CYS A 149 -0.44 19.43 7.51
N GLU A 150 0.66 19.97 6.96
CA GLU A 150 2.02 19.70 7.43
C GLU A 150 2.19 20.11 8.91
N ALA A 151 1.76 21.32 9.27
CA ALA A 151 1.84 21.81 10.65
C ALA A 151 1.10 20.89 11.64
N MET A 152 -0.03 20.28 11.24
CA MET A 152 -0.73 19.32 12.09
C MET A 152 0.15 18.11 12.45
N PHE A 153 1.00 17.63 11.54
CA PHE A 153 1.91 16.52 11.84
C PHE A 153 3.02 16.88 12.81
N GLU A 154 3.47 18.13 12.77
CA GLU A 154 4.54 18.62 13.63
C GLU A 154 4.04 19.03 15.02
N ASP A 155 2.85 19.61 15.10
CA ASP A 155 2.38 20.25 16.34
C ASP A 155 1.41 19.38 17.15
N VAL A 156 0.65 18.46 16.52
CA VAL A 156 -0.36 17.66 17.24
C VAL A 156 0.31 16.48 17.95
N PRO A 157 0.36 16.43 19.30
CA PRO A 157 1.16 15.43 20.02
C PRO A 157 0.70 13.98 19.84
N THR A 158 -0.58 13.77 19.51
CA THR A 158 -1.11 12.43 19.22
C THR A 158 -0.71 11.94 17.83
N ILE A 159 -0.56 12.84 16.85
CA ILE A 159 -0.10 12.49 15.51
C ILE A 159 1.40 12.14 15.55
N LEU A 160 2.20 12.99 16.17
CA LEU A 160 3.64 12.75 16.37
C LEU A 160 3.90 11.36 16.98
N ARG A 161 3.24 11.04 18.09
CA ARG A 161 3.42 9.74 18.77
C ARG A 161 3.03 8.54 17.91
N LYS A 162 1.99 8.66 17.07
CA LYS A 162 1.61 7.60 16.12
C LYS A 162 2.68 7.42 15.05
N ASN A 163 3.19 8.52 14.50
CA ASN A 163 4.23 8.48 13.47
C ASN A 163 5.57 7.96 14.01
N GLU A 164 5.96 8.36 15.22
CA GLU A 164 7.15 7.84 15.91
C GLU A 164 7.03 6.32 16.17
N PHE A 165 5.85 5.85 16.56
CA PHE A 165 5.59 4.43 16.80
C PHE A 165 5.90 3.59 15.55
N VAL A 166 5.41 4.01 14.38
CA VAL A 166 5.65 3.32 13.10
C VAL A 166 7.11 3.49 12.64
N SER A 167 7.60 4.74 12.64
CA SER A 167 8.93 5.08 12.12
C SER A 167 10.06 4.39 12.88
N ARG A 168 9.92 4.19 14.19
CA ARG A 168 10.92 3.50 15.02
C ARG A 168 11.22 2.09 14.51
N VAL A 169 10.20 1.37 14.02
CA VAL A 169 10.33 0.00 13.53
C VAL A 169 10.98 -0.04 12.14
N SER A 170 10.81 1.02 11.35
CA SER A 170 11.45 1.12 10.03
C SER A 170 12.91 1.55 10.09
N ARG A 171 13.33 2.34 11.11
CA ARG A 171 14.71 2.86 11.24
C ARG A 171 15.78 1.76 11.35
N GLU A 172 15.39 0.58 11.82
CA GLU A 172 16.30 -0.55 12.00
C GLU A 172 16.56 -1.32 10.69
N LEU A 173 15.77 -1.06 9.65
CA LEU A 173 15.79 -1.82 8.40
C LEU A 173 16.73 -1.16 7.41
N ARG A 174 17.56 -1.97 6.76
CA ARG A 174 18.52 -1.55 5.75
C ARG A 174 18.35 -2.39 4.50
N ARG A 175 18.78 -1.85 3.35
CA ARG A 175 18.68 -2.58 2.07
C ARG A 175 19.55 -3.83 2.03
N ASP A 176 20.58 -3.91 2.87
CA ASP A 176 21.57 -4.98 2.92
C ASP A 176 21.35 -5.98 4.06
N MET A 177 20.09 -6.12 4.54
CA MET A 177 19.75 -7.10 5.56
C MET A 177 20.13 -8.53 5.15
N ASP A 178 20.91 -9.20 5.99
CA ASP A 178 21.18 -10.62 5.98
C ASP A 178 20.01 -11.39 6.61
N LEU A 179 19.00 -11.65 5.78
CA LEU A 179 17.86 -12.45 6.14
C LEU A 179 18.19 -13.93 6.37
N THR A 180 19.45 -14.38 6.39
CA THR A 180 19.78 -15.71 6.95
C THR A 180 19.76 -15.68 8.49
N GLN A 181 20.01 -14.52 9.10
CA GLN A 181 20.01 -14.31 10.54
C GLN A 181 18.59 -14.20 11.11
N LEU A 182 18.38 -14.82 12.28
CA LEU A 182 17.06 -14.83 12.93
C LEU A 182 16.61 -13.42 13.36
N SER A 183 17.53 -12.63 13.93
CA SER A 183 17.26 -11.26 14.38
C SER A 183 16.73 -10.38 13.25
N GLU A 184 17.33 -10.49 12.07
CA GLU A 184 16.94 -9.69 10.90
C GLU A 184 15.62 -10.15 10.29
N LYS A 185 15.34 -11.46 10.25
CA LYS A 185 14.01 -11.98 9.91
C LYS A 185 12.93 -11.45 10.85
N GLN A 186 13.23 -11.40 12.15
CA GLN A 186 12.30 -10.88 13.16
C GLN A 186 12.08 -9.37 13.00
N ALA A 187 13.12 -8.61 12.65
CA ALA A 187 12.98 -7.19 12.35
C ALA A 187 12.07 -6.95 11.14
N LEU A 188 12.27 -7.68 10.04
CA LEU A 188 11.40 -7.62 8.86
C LEU A 188 9.96 -8.02 9.19
N ALA A 189 9.75 -9.12 9.92
CA ALA A 189 8.42 -9.56 10.32
C ALA A 189 7.71 -8.52 11.22
N ARG A 190 8.44 -7.90 12.15
CA ARG A 190 7.92 -6.81 12.99
C ARG A 190 7.51 -5.61 12.14
N ASN A 191 8.31 -5.26 11.14
CA ASN A 191 8.00 -4.16 10.23
C ASN A 191 6.71 -4.43 9.43
N ILE A 192 6.62 -5.60 8.78
CA ILE A 192 5.42 -6.02 8.05
C ILE A 192 4.19 -5.97 8.96
N PHE A 193 4.29 -6.48 10.18
CA PHE A 193 3.18 -6.45 11.15
C PHE A 193 2.76 -5.03 11.54
N VAL A 194 3.73 -4.14 11.79
CA VAL A 194 3.44 -2.77 12.23
C VAL A 194 2.82 -1.93 11.11
N PHE A 195 3.31 -2.07 9.89
CA PHE A 195 2.71 -1.38 8.74
C PHE A 195 1.35 -1.99 8.39
N GLY A 196 1.28 -3.30 8.14
CA GLY A 196 0.03 -3.94 7.70
C GLY A 196 -1.06 -3.99 8.76
N GLN A 197 -0.74 -4.36 10.01
CA GLN A 197 -1.78 -4.63 11.02
C GLN A 197 -2.01 -3.44 11.96
N CYS A 198 -0.95 -2.69 12.30
CA CYS A 198 -1.10 -1.54 13.20
C CYS A 198 -1.42 -0.23 12.45
N MET A 199 -0.73 0.08 11.35
CA MET A 199 -0.97 1.31 10.59
C MET A 199 -2.20 1.17 9.71
N GLU A 200 -2.12 0.32 8.68
CA GLU A 200 -3.22 0.05 7.74
C GLU A 200 -4.40 -0.62 8.47
N GLY A 201 -4.15 -1.70 9.23
CA GLY A 201 -5.21 -2.49 9.88
C GLY A 201 -5.90 -1.86 11.11
N THR A 202 -5.35 -0.81 11.72
CA THR A 202 -5.94 -0.22 12.94
C THR A 202 -6.03 1.31 12.86
N GLN A 203 -4.91 2.00 12.60
CA GLN A 203 -4.91 3.46 12.62
C GLN A 203 -5.75 4.05 11.49
N PHE A 204 -5.67 3.48 10.28
CA PHE A 204 -6.45 3.92 9.13
C PHE A 204 -7.94 3.64 9.33
N TYR A 205 -8.31 2.46 9.83
CA TYR A 205 -9.70 2.11 10.12
C TYR A 205 -10.37 3.04 11.13
N GLY A 206 -9.61 3.55 12.12
CA GLY A 206 -10.09 4.59 13.03
C GLY A 206 -10.49 5.88 12.29
N LEU A 207 -9.69 6.29 11.28
CA LEU A 207 -9.98 7.46 10.46
C LEU A 207 -11.14 7.21 9.48
N PHE A 208 -11.16 6.03 8.85
CA PHE A 208 -12.25 5.60 7.98
C PHE A 208 -13.58 5.67 8.69
N GLY A 209 -13.66 5.20 9.94
CA GLY A 209 -14.87 5.30 10.74
C GLY A 209 -15.38 6.74 10.90
N MET A 210 -14.49 7.71 11.11
CA MET A 210 -14.85 9.12 11.25
C MET A 210 -15.33 9.74 9.93
N ILE A 211 -14.59 9.55 8.83
CA ILE A 211 -14.94 10.10 7.52
C ILE A 211 -16.22 9.46 6.97
N LEU A 212 -16.32 8.13 7.04
CA LEU A 212 -17.48 7.41 6.53
C LEU A 212 -18.74 7.66 7.37
N SER A 213 -18.60 8.08 8.64
CA SER A 213 -19.73 8.56 9.43
C SER A 213 -20.33 9.85 8.85
N LEU A 214 -19.49 10.80 8.40
CA LEU A 214 -19.95 12.01 7.71
C LEU A 214 -20.58 11.67 6.35
N TYR A 215 -19.93 10.78 5.59
CA TYR A 215 -20.44 10.30 4.30
C TYR A 215 -21.87 9.74 4.42
N ARG A 216 -22.13 8.91 5.43
CA ARG A 216 -23.46 8.32 5.69
C ARG A 216 -24.53 9.35 6.05
N GLN A 217 -24.13 10.55 6.45
CA GLN A 217 -25.00 11.69 6.73
C GLN A 217 -25.16 12.63 5.51
N ASN A 218 -24.75 12.18 4.31
CA ASN A 218 -24.72 12.97 3.08
C ASN A 218 -23.78 14.20 3.13
N LYS A 219 -22.78 14.16 4.03
CA LYS A 219 -21.70 15.15 4.10
C LYS A 219 -20.47 14.61 3.39
N PHE A 220 -19.88 15.44 2.54
CA PHE A 220 -18.69 15.16 1.73
C PHE A 220 -18.79 13.85 0.92
N PRO A 221 -19.75 13.75 -0.02
CA PRO A 221 -19.95 12.54 -0.82
C PRO A 221 -18.75 12.15 -1.68
N GLY A 222 -18.01 13.11 -2.24
CA GLY A 222 -16.81 12.85 -3.05
C GLY A 222 -15.67 12.31 -2.19
N ILE A 223 -15.34 12.98 -1.09
CA ILE A 223 -14.35 12.51 -0.11
C ILE A 223 -14.73 11.13 0.42
N GLY A 224 -15.99 10.97 0.84
CA GLY A 224 -16.47 9.69 1.36
C GLY A 224 -16.41 8.56 0.32
N GLN A 225 -16.59 8.86 -0.97
CA GLN A 225 -16.41 7.86 -2.04
C GLN A 225 -14.94 7.46 -2.21
N MET A 226 -14.01 8.42 -2.23
CA MET A 226 -12.57 8.14 -2.27
C MET A 226 -12.14 7.26 -1.08
N PHE A 227 -12.53 7.63 0.13
CA PHE A 227 -12.24 6.86 1.34
C PHE A 227 -12.86 5.45 1.35
N ARG A 228 -13.96 5.22 0.62
CA ARG A 228 -14.50 3.86 0.42
C ARG A 228 -13.66 3.02 -0.53
N TYR A 229 -13.07 3.63 -1.56
CA TYR A 229 -12.16 2.95 -2.46
C TYR A 229 -10.85 2.63 -1.74
N THR A 230 -10.26 3.61 -1.04
CA THR A 230 -9.10 3.38 -0.16
C THR A 230 -9.36 2.26 0.83
N LEU A 231 -10.47 2.28 1.58
CA LEU A 231 -10.82 1.18 2.51
C LEU A 231 -10.89 -0.21 1.85
N ARG A 232 -11.39 -0.29 0.61
CA ARG A 232 -11.45 -1.56 -0.13
C ARG A 232 -10.04 -2.03 -0.51
N ASP A 233 -9.16 -1.09 -0.86
CA ASP A 233 -7.79 -1.37 -1.26
C ASP A 233 -6.96 -1.79 -0.02
N GLU A 234 -7.08 -1.06 1.09
CA GLU A 234 -6.52 -1.41 2.41
C GLU A 234 -6.90 -2.82 2.89
N SER A 235 -8.13 -3.27 2.59
CA SER A 235 -8.55 -4.62 2.94
C SER A 235 -7.70 -5.69 2.22
N ASN A 236 -7.23 -5.41 1.00
CA ASN A 236 -6.29 -6.30 0.29
C ASN A 236 -4.87 -6.17 0.84
N HIS A 237 -4.45 -4.97 1.25
CA HIS A 237 -3.13 -4.72 1.84
C HIS A 237 -2.95 -5.52 3.14
N ILE A 238 -3.96 -5.48 4.01
CA ILE A 238 -3.99 -6.23 5.27
C ILE A 238 -3.93 -7.74 5.02
N GLU A 239 -4.68 -8.22 4.02
CA GLU A 239 -4.68 -9.64 3.62
C GLU A 239 -3.33 -10.07 3.02
N LEU A 240 -2.63 -9.18 2.30
CA LEU A 240 -1.30 -9.43 1.75
C LEU A 240 -0.24 -9.58 2.86
N LEU A 241 -0.35 -8.78 3.92
CA LEU A 241 0.64 -8.65 4.98
C LEU A 241 0.32 -9.47 6.25
N ARG A 242 -0.57 -10.47 6.16
CA ARG A 242 -0.97 -11.33 7.29
C ARG A 242 -0.02 -12.50 7.58
#